data_AF-A0A845G983-F1
#
_entry.id   AF-A0A845G983-F1
#
_cell.length_a   1.000
_cell.length_b   1.000
_cell.length_c   1.000
_cell.angle_alpha   90.00
_cell.angle_beta   90.00
_cell.angle_gamma   90.00
#
_symmetry.space_group_name_H-M   'P 1'
#
loop_
_entity.id
_entity.type
_entity.pdbx_description
1 polymer ?
#
loop_
_entity_poly.entity_id
_entity_poly.type
_entity_poly.pdbx_seq_one_letter_code
_entity_poly.pdbx_strand_id
1 'polypeptide(L)'
;MKNWFASERGAYFFLLLGIGLMLLFVALERNFPDAEQLETANGRVAWSQPAQGGLYFTLDGDERRFVLFAKGDSDQRLRTAIADAQAYPVKVSYHPGQVSSPSFLPGRYYAVYGVTVGGKEVSPLSTVRGSYRRDNLIALVMGVLFAAYGGRRVWNFRAAVAPAAPRRRPR
;
A
#
# COMPACT_ATOMS: atom_id res chain seq x y z
N MET A 1 35.66 -7.41 9.53
CA MET A 1 34.50 -6.62 10.00
C MET A 1 33.71 -7.50 10.96
N LYS A 2 33.42 -7.05 12.19
CA LYS A 2 32.65 -7.85 13.16
C LYS A 2 31.21 -7.99 12.64
N ASN A 3 30.67 -9.22 12.60
CA ASN A 3 29.30 -9.49 12.13
C ASN A 3 28.27 -8.84 13.09
N TRP A 4 28.00 -7.55 12.90
CA TRP A 4 27.05 -6.77 13.70
C TRP A 4 25.64 -7.39 13.66
N PHE A 5 25.27 -7.98 12.53
CA PHE A 5 24.05 -8.77 12.39
C PHE A 5 23.96 -9.94 13.37
N ALA A 6 25.08 -10.57 13.73
CA ALA A 6 25.14 -11.67 14.68
C ALA A 6 25.13 -11.21 16.16
N SER A 7 25.20 -9.90 16.42
CA SER A 7 25.20 -9.35 17.78
C SER A 7 23.80 -9.17 18.39
N GLU A 8 23.75 -8.90 19.70
CA GLU A 8 22.53 -8.53 20.42
C GLU A 8 21.87 -7.27 19.81
N ARG A 9 22.66 -6.27 19.40
CA ARG A 9 22.16 -5.07 18.71
C ARG A 9 21.46 -5.41 17.40
N GLY A 10 22.00 -6.38 16.66
CA GLY A 10 21.37 -6.90 15.45
C GLY A 10 20.03 -7.60 15.73
N ALA A 11 19.91 -8.31 16.86
CA ALA A 11 18.66 -8.95 17.26
C ALA A 11 17.55 -7.93 17.57
N TYR A 12 17.87 -6.87 18.33
CA TYR A 12 16.93 -5.76 18.57
C TYR A 12 16.56 -5.02 17.29
N PHE A 13 17.52 -4.81 16.38
CA PHE A 13 17.24 -4.19 15.08
C PHE A 13 16.18 -4.98 14.30
N PHE A 14 16.34 -6.30 14.14
CA PHE A 14 15.34 -7.11 13.44
C PHE A 14 13.98 -7.11 14.15
N LEU A 15 13.97 -7.14 15.48
CA LEU A 15 12.74 -7.07 16.25
C LEU A 15 11.99 -5.75 15.99
N LEU A 16 12.68 -4.62 16.11
CA LEU A 16 12.10 -3.29 15.89
C LEU A 16 11.70 -3.06 14.44
N LEU A 17 12.50 -3.54 13.48
CA LEU A 17 12.16 -3.53 12.07
C LEU A 17 10.85 -4.29 11.82
N GLY A 18 10.72 -5.48 12.42
CA GLY A 18 9.51 -6.30 12.32
C GLY A 18 8.27 -5.57 12.85
N ILE A 19 8.39 -4.99 14.05
CA ILE A 19 7.32 -4.18 14.66
C ILE A 19 6.97 -2.97 13.77
N GLY A 20 7.98 -2.27 13.26
CA GLY A 20 7.79 -1.13 12.37
C GLY A 20 7.01 -1.48 11.11
N LEU A 21 7.32 -2.60 10.47
CA LEU A 21 6.59 -3.08 9.29
C LEU A 21 5.14 -3.48 9.60
N MET A 22 4.89 -4.10 10.76
CA MET A 22 3.52 -4.41 11.20
C MET A 22 2.72 -3.12 11.47
N LEU A 23 3.31 -2.13 12.14
CA LEU A 23 2.68 -0.83 12.36
C LEU A 23 2.43 -0.07 11.05
N LEU A 24 3.35 -0.17 10.09
CA LEU A 24 3.18 0.39 8.76
C LEU A 24 1.96 -0.20 8.05
N PHE A 25 1.77 -1.52 8.11
CA PHE A 25 0.57 -2.17 7.57
C PHE A 25 -0.71 -1.60 8.18
N VAL A 26 -0.76 -1.47 9.52
CA VAL A 26 -1.93 -0.92 10.22
C VAL A 26 -2.18 0.54 9.82
N ALA A 27 -1.14 1.35 9.72
CA ALA A 27 -1.25 2.75 9.29
C ALA A 27 -1.77 2.87 7.86
N LEU A 28 -1.29 2.02 6.94
CA LEU A 28 -1.75 2.00 5.54
C LEU A 28 -3.21 1.57 5.42
N GLU A 29 -3.66 0.59 6.21
CA GLU A 29 -5.06 0.16 6.22
C GLU A 29 -5.99 1.25 6.78
N ARG A 30 -5.55 1.94 7.84
CA ARG A 30 -6.32 3.02 8.49
C ARG A 30 -6.41 4.29 7.63
N ASN A 31 -5.37 4.59 6.86
CA ASN A 31 -5.33 5.76 5.98
C ASN A 31 -5.99 5.53 4.61
N PHE A 32 -6.52 4.32 4.36
CA PHE A 32 -7.26 4.07 3.13
C PHE A 32 -8.61 4.81 3.17
N PRO A 33 -8.98 5.56 2.11
CA PRO A 33 -10.15 6.44 2.15
C PRO A 33 -11.46 5.66 2.28
N ASP A 34 -12.39 6.25 3.04
CA ASP A 34 -13.77 5.76 3.13
C ASP A 34 -14.65 6.42 2.06
N ALA A 35 -15.81 5.82 1.79
CA ALA A 35 -16.69 6.26 0.69
C ALA A 35 -17.16 7.71 0.82
N GLU A 36 -17.33 8.20 2.05
CA GLU A 36 -17.75 9.57 2.35
C GLU A 36 -16.69 10.63 2.02
N GLN A 37 -15.43 10.22 1.90
CA GLN A 37 -14.30 11.10 1.55
C GLN A 37 -14.08 11.19 0.04
N LEU A 38 -14.85 10.42 -0.75
CA LEU A 38 -14.71 10.37 -2.20
C LEU A 38 -15.71 11.31 -2.85
N GLU A 39 -15.19 12.13 -3.75
CA GLU A 39 -15.99 12.92 -4.68
C GLU A 39 -16.13 12.17 -6.00
N THR A 40 -17.14 12.53 -6.80
CA THR A 40 -17.36 11.92 -8.11
C THR A 40 -17.23 12.93 -9.23
N ALA A 41 -16.51 12.55 -10.27
CA ALA A 41 -16.46 13.28 -11.54
C ALA A 41 -17.06 12.41 -12.65
N ASN A 42 -17.69 13.04 -13.65
CA ASN A 42 -18.30 12.36 -14.78
C ASN A 42 -17.94 13.07 -16.07
N GLY A 43 -17.58 12.31 -17.09
CA GLY A 43 -17.28 12.83 -18.41
C GLY A 43 -16.82 11.71 -19.34
N ARG A 44 -16.53 12.05 -20.59
CA ARG A 44 -15.87 11.11 -21.51
C ARG A 44 -14.37 11.20 -21.34
N VAL A 45 -13.65 10.11 -21.54
CA VAL A 45 -12.18 10.14 -21.47
C VAL A 45 -11.67 10.95 -22.66
N ALA A 46 -11.13 12.14 -22.39
CA ALA A 46 -10.61 13.03 -23.43
C ALA A 46 -9.16 12.68 -23.81
N TRP A 47 -8.39 12.29 -22.81
CA TRP A 47 -7.00 11.89 -22.97
C TRP A 47 -6.66 10.83 -21.93
N SER A 48 -5.82 9.86 -22.32
CA SER A 48 -5.24 8.90 -21.38
C SER A 48 -3.82 8.53 -21.80
N GLN A 49 -2.95 8.30 -20.82
CA GLN A 49 -1.58 7.85 -21.01
C GLN A 49 -1.18 6.87 -19.91
N PRO A 50 -0.77 5.64 -20.26
CA PRO A 50 -0.12 4.75 -19.30
C PRO A 50 1.28 5.27 -18.99
N ALA A 51 1.63 5.32 -17.70
CA ALA A 51 2.98 5.68 -17.26
C ALA A 51 3.36 4.92 -15.98
N GLN A 52 4.53 5.22 -15.40
CA GLN A 52 5.01 4.52 -14.22
C GLN A 52 3.99 4.59 -13.08
N GLY A 53 3.54 3.42 -12.63
CA GLY A 53 2.68 3.28 -11.46
C GLY A 53 1.18 3.49 -11.71
N GLY A 54 0.73 3.80 -12.94
CA GLY A 54 -0.70 3.98 -13.19
C GLY A 54 -1.10 4.42 -14.59
N LEU A 55 -2.41 4.61 -14.78
CA LEU A 55 -3.02 5.22 -15.95
C LEU A 55 -3.42 6.65 -15.59
N TYR A 56 -2.88 7.61 -16.33
CA TYR A 56 -3.17 9.04 -16.16
C TYR A 56 -4.18 9.45 -17.22
N PHE A 57 -5.22 10.21 -16.85
CA PHE A 57 -6.27 10.57 -17.80
C PHE A 57 -7.00 11.85 -17.40
N THR A 58 -7.77 12.39 -18.34
CA THR A 58 -8.66 13.54 -18.15
C THR A 58 -10.07 13.20 -18.62
N LEU A 59 -11.06 13.91 -18.06
CA LEU A 59 -12.44 13.79 -18.48
C LEU A 59 -12.86 15.06 -19.22
N ASP A 60 -13.57 14.91 -20.33
CA ASP A 60 -14.16 16.01 -21.06
C ASP A 60 -15.23 16.69 -20.19
N GLY A 61 -15.19 18.03 -20.14
CA GLY A 61 -16.01 18.83 -19.24
C GLY A 61 -15.53 18.90 -17.78
N ASP A 62 -14.38 18.32 -17.45
CA ASP A 62 -13.74 18.44 -16.12
C ASP A 62 -12.30 18.97 -16.26
N GLU A 63 -11.97 20.03 -15.52
CA GLU A 63 -10.61 20.60 -15.52
C GLU A 63 -9.60 19.73 -14.75
N ARG A 64 -10.09 18.81 -13.91
CA ARG A 64 -9.26 17.94 -13.08
C ARG A 64 -8.63 16.82 -13.91
N ARG A 65 -7.43 16.43 -13.47
CA ARG A 65 -6.70 15.28 -14.02
C ARG A 65 -6.71 14.14 -13.02
N PHE A 66 -6.79 12.93 -13.51
CA PHE A 66 -7.00 11.75 -12.67
C PHE A 66 -5.89 10.74 -12.87
N VAL A 67 -5.58 10.00 -11.81
CA VAL A 67 -4.65 8.86 -11.86
C VAL A 67 -5.31 7.64 -11.26
N LEU A 68 -5.27 6.56 -12.04
CA LEU A 68 -5.60 5.22 -11.58
C LEU A 68 -4.30 4.49 -11.26
N PHE A 69 -4.02 4.27 -9.98
CA PHE A 69 -2.80 3.55 -9.57
C PHE A 69 -2.90 2.05 -9.85
N ALA A 70 -1.82 1.47 -10.37
CA ALA A 70 -1.73 0.03 -10.65
C ALA A 70 -1.95 -0.84 -9.40
N LYS A 71 -1.58 -0.33 -8.21
CA LYS A 71 -1.83 -0.98 -6.92
C LYS A 71 -3.33 -1.21 -6.63
N GLY A 72 -4.19 -0.32 -7.14
CA GLY A 72 -5.65 -0.44 -7.05
C GLY A 72 -6.28 -1.26 -8.17
N ASP A 73 -5.51 -1.62 -9.19
CA ASP A 73 -5.96 -2.28 -10.41
C ASP A 73 -5.13 -3.55 -10.69
N SER A 74 -5.09 -4.44 -9.71
CA SER A 74 -4.26 -5.65 -9.74
C SER A 74 -4.56 -6.57 -10.94
N ASP A 75 -5.84 -6.68 -11.31
CA ASP A 75 -6.31 -7.49 -12.45
C ASP A 75 -6.33 -6.73 -13.79
N GLN A 76 -5.83 -5.49 -13.83
CA GLN A 76 -5.87 -4.60 -15.00
C GLN A 76 -7.29 -4.26 -15.53
N ARG A 77 -8.33 -4.56 -14.76
CA ARG A 77 -9.73 -4.35 -15.20
C ARG A 77 -10.05 -2.88 -15.39
N LEU A 78 -9.57 -2.02 -14.48
CA LEU A 78 -9.91 -0.59 -14.50
C LEU A 78 -9.24 0.11 -15.67
N ARG A 79 -7.96 -0.17 -15.93
CA ARG A 79 -7.25 0.44 -17.06
C ARG A 79 -7.83 0.00 -18.40
N THR A 80 -8.20 -1.28 -18.55
CA THR A 80 -8.86 -1.80 -19.75
C THR A 80 -10.23 -1.16 -19.94
N ALA A 81 -11.02 -1.06 -18.87
CA ALA A 81 -12.33 -0.42 -18.96
C ALA A 81 -12.26 1.06 -19.37
N ILE A 82 -11.28 1.82 -18.87
CA ILE A 82 -11.07 3.22 -19.29
C ILE A 82 -10.62 3.29 -20.76
N ALA A 83 -9.72 2.40 -21.18
CA ALA A 83 -9.23 2.35 -22.56
C ALA A 83 -10.34 1.98 -23.57
N ASP A 84 -11.25 1.07 -23.18
CA ASP A 84 -12.35 0.60 -24.02
C ASP A 84 -13.58 1.55 -23.98
N ALA A 85 -13.68 2.40 -22.96
CA ALA A 85 -14.81 3.31 -22.76
C ALA A 85 -14.84 4.53 -23.69
N GLN A 86 -14.12 4.54 -24.81
CA GLN A 86 -14.03 5.71 -25.70
C GLN A 86 -15.39 6.25 -26.14
N ALA A 87 -16.40 5.37 -26.29
CA ALA A 87 -17.75 5.75 -26.70
C ALA A 87 -18.71 6.09 -25.53
N TYR A 88 -18.35 5.77 -24.28
CA TYR A 88 -19.26 5.84 -23.12
C TYR A 88 -18.80 6.85 -22.08
N PRO A 89 -19.72 7.54 -21.39
CA PRO A 89 -19.37 8.37 -20.25
C PRO A 89 -18.83 7.50 -19.11
N VAL A 90 -17.79 8.00 -18.45
CA VAL A 90 -17.13 7.38 -17.31
C VAL A 90 -17.39 8.25 -16.08
N LYS A 91 -17.85 7.63 -15.01
CA LYS A 91 -17.93 8.24 -13.69
C LYS A 91 -16.82 7.67 -12.82
N VAL A 92 -16.01 8.54 -12.24
CA VAL A 92 -14.88 8.17 -11.38
C VAL A 92 -15.11 8.67 -9.96
N SER A 93 -14.75 7.87 -8.98
CA SER A 93 -14.72 8.26 -7.57
C SER A 93 -13.27 8.54 -7.18
N TYR A 94 -12.97 9.76 -6.75
CA TYR A 94 -11.61 10.20 -6.43
C TYR A 94 -11.56 10.88 -5.07
N HIS A 95 -10.37 10.92 -4.46
CA HIS A 95 -10.19 11.60 -3.18
C HIS A 95 -9.55 13.00 -3.39
N PRO A 96 -10.24 14.11 -3.04
CA PRO A 96 -9.75 15.47 -3.33
C PRO A 96 -8.45 15.82 -2.58
N GLY A 97 -8.25 15.25 -1.39
CA GLY A 97 -7.03 15.41 -0.61
C GLY A 97 -5.84 14.54 -1.05
N GLN A 98 -6.03 13.58 -1.95
CA GLN A 98 -4.95 12.69 -2.40
C GLN A 98 -4.53 13.04 -3.81
N VAL A 99 -3.51 13.90 -3.89
CA VAL A 99 -3.00 14.42 -5.15
C VAL A 99 -1.58 13.93 -5.38
N SER A 100 -1.34 13.43 -6.58
CA SER A 100 -0.03 13.08 -7.11
C SER A 100 0.43 14.12 -8.13
N SER A 101 1.69 14.54 -8.04
CA SER A 101 2.34 15.42 -9.01
C SER A 101 3.59 14.69 -9.54
N PRO A 102 3.43 13.73 -10.48
CA PRO A 102 4.56 12.98 -11.02
C PRO A 102 5.53 13.92 -11.74
N SER A 103 6.85 13.67 -11.62
CA SER A 103 7.87 14.50 -12.27
C SER A 103 7.87 14.41 -13.79
N PHE A 104 7.24 13.38 -14.36
CA PHE A 104 7.21 13.08 -15.80
C PHE A 104 5.93 13.58 -16.50
N LEU A 105 4.92 14.08 -15.78
CA LEU A 105 3.72 14.68 -16.35
C LEU A 105 3.42 16.00 -15.64
N PRO A 106 3.17 17.10 -16.38
CA PRO A 106 2.81 18.35 -15.74
C PRO A 106 1.43 18.24 -15.07
N GLY A 107 1.26 18.95 -13.96
CA GLY A 107 -0.03 19.12 -13.30
C GLY A 107 -0.26 18.23 -12.07
N ARG A 108 -1.48 18.33 -11.54
CA ARG A 108 -1.94 17.65 -10.32
C ARG A 108 -2.94 16.57 -10.70
N TYR A 109 -2.71 15.35 -10.24
CA TYR A 109 -3.54 14.18 -10.55
C TYR A 109 -4.20 13.64 -9.29
N TYR A 110 -5.52 13.57 -9.32
CA TYR A 110 -6.32 13.06 -8.21
C TYR A 110 -6.41 11.53 -8.26
N ALA A 111 -6.16 10.88 -7.12
CA ALA A 111 -6.20 9.43 -7.02
C ALA A 111 -7.63 8.90 -7.14
N VAL A 112 -7.83 7.96 -8.07
CA VAL A 112 -9.12 7.31 -8.34
C VAL A 112 -9.24 5.98 -7.60
N TYR A 113 -10.38 5.79 -6.95
CA TYR A 113 -10.70 4.61 -6.12
C TYR A 113 -11.95 3.85 -6.59
N GLY A 114 -12.60 4.30 -7.66
CA GLY A 114 -13.73 3.60 -8.24
C GLY A 114 -14.03 4.13 -9.64
N VAL A 115 -14.52 3.25 -10.51
CA VAL A 115 -14.86 3.59 -11.90
C VAL A 115 -16.16 2.91 -12.30
N THR A 116 -17.05 3.69 -12.90
CA THR A 116 -18.29 3.26 -13.52
C THR A 116 -18.25 3.66 -14.99
N VAL A 117 -18.54 2.72 -15.90
CA VAL A 117 -18.56 2.97 -17.35
C VAL A 117 -19.96 2.72 -17.86
N GLY A 118 -20.58 3.71 -18.51
CA GLY A 118 -21.93 3.55 -19.08
C GLY A 118 -23.00 3.15 -18.05
N GLY A 119 -22.83 3.57 -16.79
CA GLY A 119 -23.73 3.21 -15.68
C GLY A 119 -23.44 1.86 -15.00
N LYS A 120 -22.49 1.06 -15.52
CA LYS A 120 -22.05 -0.18 -14.88
C LYS A 120 -20.82 0.05 -14.03
N GLU A 121 -20.91 -0.28 -12.74
CA GLU A 121 -19.76 -0.21 -11.84
C GLU A 121 -18.74 -1.29 -12.23
N VAL A 122 -17.54 -0.86 -12.63
CA VAL A 122 -16.46 -1.76 -13.08
C VAL A 122 -15.60 -2.19 -11.90
N SER A 123 -15.29 -1.26 -11.00
CA SER A 123 -14.59 -1.57 -9.76
C SER A 123 -15.11 -0.69 -8.63
N PRO A 124 -15.76 -1.29 -7.62
CA PRO A 124 -16.15 -0.58 -6.41
C PRO A 124 -14.94 -0.29 -5.52
N LEU A 125 -15.12 0.65 -4.59
CA LEU A 125 -14.11 0.99 -3.58
C LEU A 125 -13.59 -0.23 -2.81
N SER A 126 -14.45 -1.20 -2.53
CA SER A 126 -14.09 -2.44 -1.82
C SER A 126 -13.09 -3.29 -2.61
N THR A 127 -13.21 -3.35 -3.93
CA THR A 127 -12.28 -4.07 -4.81
C THR A 127 -10.92 -3.38 -4.85
N VAL A 128 -10.91 -2.04 -4.92
CA VAL A 128 -9.67 -1.26 -4.84
C VAL A 128 -9.01 -1.43 -3.47
N ARG A 129 -9.77 -1.33 -2.37
CA ARG A 129 -9.29 -1.59 -0.99
C ARG A 129 -8.69 -2.98 -0.87
N GLY A 130 -9.34 -4.00 -1.42
CA GLY A 130 -8.84 -5.37 -1.44
C GLY A 130 -7.50 -5.52 -2.16
N SER A 131 -7.32 -4.83 -3.30
CA SER A 131 -6.05 -4.83 -4.04
C SER A 131 -4.93 -4.15 -3.24
N TYR A 132 -5.21 -2.99 -2.62
CA TYR A 132 -4.26 -2.30 -1.75
C TYR A 132 -3.87 -3.14 -0.54
N ARG A 133 -4.86 -3.75 0.12
CA ARG A 133 -4.62 -4.61 1.29
C ARG A 133 -3.76 -5.81 0.93
N ARG A 134 -4.01 -6.46 -0.21
CA ARG A 134 -3.22 -7.61 -0.69
C ARG A 134 -1.76 -7.24 -0.92
N ASP A 135 -1.49 -6.08 -1.52
CA ASP A 135 -0.12 -5.57 -1.68
C ASP A 135 0.53 -5.24 -0.33
N ASN A 136 -0.22 -4.62 0.58
CA ASN A 136 0.25 -4.28 1.93
C ASN A 136 0.53 -5.52 2.82
N LEU A 137 -0.11 -6.67 2.56
CA LEU A 137 0.12 -7.90 3.32
C LEU A 137 1.58 -8.34 3.32
N ILE A 138 2.36 -8.00 2.27
CA ILE A 138 3.79 -8.31 2.22
C ILE A 138 4.52 -7.65 3.40
N ALA A 139 4.18 -6.40 3.72
CA ALA A 139 4.77 -5.69 4.86
C ALA A 139 4.42 -6.39 6.18
N LEU A 140 3.17 -6.86 6.33
CA LEU A 140 2.74 -7.59 7.52
C LEU A 140 3.50 -8.92 7.67
N VAL A 141 3.59 -9.72 6.61
CA VAL A 141 4.28 -11.02 6.62
C VAL A 141 5.76 -10.83 6.95
N MET A 142 6.44 -9.89 6.28
CA MET A 142 7.83 -9.57 6.56
C MET A 142 8.02 -9.04 7.99
N GLY A 143 7.07 -8.22 8.46
CA GLY A 143 7.04 -7.73 9.83
C GLY A 143 7.01 -8.83 10.87
N VAL A 144 6.11 -9.80 10.71
CA VAL A 144 6.00 -10.98 11.59
C VAL A 144 7.28 -11.81 11.55
N LEU A 145 7.85 -12.07 10.38
CA LEU A 145 9.08 -12.84 10.22
C LEU A 145 10.26 -12.18 10.93
N PHE A 146 10.46 -10.87 10.72
CA PHE A 146 11.55 -10.14 11.37
C PHE A 146 11.35 -10.00 12.88
N ALA A 147 10.11 -9.78 13.34
CA ALA A 147 9.80 -9.72 14.76
C ALA A 147 10.04 -11.06 15.46
N ALA A 148 9.60 -12.17 14.85
CA ALA A 148 9.83 -13.51 15.38
C ALA A 148 11.32 -13.86 15.40
N TYR A 149 12.05 -13.56 14.32
CA TYR A 149 13.49 -13.80 14.24
C TYR A 149 14.28 -12.98 15.26
N GLY A 150 14.03 -11.66 15.32
CA GLY A 150 14.65 -10.76 16.28
C GLY A 150 14.31 -11.14 17.73
N GLY A 151 13.04 -11.41 18.01
CA GLY A 151 12.55 -11.82 19.32
C GLY A 151 13.18 -13.13 19.81
N ARG A 152 13.25 -14.15 18.95
CA ARG A 152 13.95 -15.41 19.25
C ARG A 152 15.41 -15.18 19.58
N ARG A 153 16.09 -14.29 18.87
CA ARG A 153 17.51 -14.00 19.11
C ARG A 153 17.72 -13.20 20.39
N VAL A 154 16.88 -12.22 20.70
CA VAL A 154 16.89 -11.50 21.98
C VAL A 154 16.68 -12.48 23.14
N TRP A 155 15.71 -13.40 23.00
CA TRP A 155 15.48 -14.45 23.99
C TRP A 155 16.71 -15.32 24.24
N ASN A 156 17.36 -15.79 23.17
CA ASN A 156 18.58 -16.60 23.28
C ASN A 156 19.73 -15.85 23.97
N PHE A 157 19.92 -14.56 23.69
CA PHE A 157 20.93 -13.76 24.38
C PHE A 157 20.61 -13.57 25.87
N ARG A 158 19.33 -13.34 26.22
CA ARG A 158 18.90 -13.26 27.62
C ARG A 158 19.11 -14.57 28.38
N ALA A 159 18.79 -15.70 27.75
CA ALA A 159 19.01 -17.03 28.34
C ALA A 159 20.49 -17.35 28.54
N ALA A 160 21.38 -16.89 27.64
CA ALA A 160 22.82 -17.09 27.75
C ALA A 160 23.49 -16.25 28.86
N VAL A 161 22.86 -15.15 29.29
CA VAL A 161 23.36 -14.25 30.34
C VAL A 161 22.81 -14.62 31.73
N ALA A 162 21.85 -15.55 31.81
CA ALA A 162 21.28 -15.99 33.09
C ALA A 162 22.39 -16.60 33.99
N PRO A 163 22.54 -16.16 35.25
CA PRO A 163 23.59 -16.64 36.13
C PRO A 163 23.44 -18.15 36.35
N ALA A 164 24.52 -18.90 36.12
CA ALA A 164 24.57 -20.32 36.43
C ALA A 164 24.21 -20.51 37.91
N ALA A 165 23.17 -21.32 38.18
CA ALA A 165 22.76 -21.64 39.54
C ALA A 165 23.97 -22.08 40.38
N PRO A 166 24.10 -21.62 41.64
CA PRO A 166 25.25 -21.96 42.45
C PRO A 166 25.32 -23.48 42.61
N ARG A 167 26.37 -24.09 42.06
CA ARG A 167 26.68 -25.51 42.26
C ARG A 167 26.80 -25.73 43.77
N ARG A 168 25.80 -26.35 44.39
CA ARG A 168 25.91 -26.87 45.76
C ARG A 168 27.09 -27.84 45.77
N ARG A 169 28.18 -27.46 46.46
CA ARG A 169 29.28 -28.39 46.73
C ARG A 169 28.73 -29.54 47.59
N PRO A 170 28.91 -30.81 47.20
CA PRO A 170 28.65 -31.92 48.10
C PRO A 170 29.61 -31.81 49.30
N ARG A 171 29.05 -32.01 50.50
CA ARG A 171 29.79 -32.10 51.76
C ARG A 171 30.48 -33.45 51.86
#